data_AF-F0RFG2-F1
#
_entry.id   AF-F0RFG2-F1
#
_cell.length_a   1.000
_cell.length_b   1.000
_cell.length_c   1.000
_cell.angle_alpha   90.00
_cell.angle_beta   90.00
_cell.angle_gamma   90.00
#
_symmetry.space_group_name_H-M   'P 1'
#
loop_
_entity.id
_entity.type
_entity.pdbx_description
1 polymer ?
#
loop_
_entity_poly.entity_id
_entity_poly.type
_entity_poly.pdbx_seq_one_letter_code
_entity_poly.pdbx_strand_id
1 'polypeptide(L)'
;MRTNVSVLSEIAIYTLEEEVPLREVFSKIQTKENGEKTSVKHKDDKLKLEEYFFEVLPNYDEDRVYASDIKKVIQWYNLLHDHGITDFSEPKENKETEESAAE
;
A
#
# COMPACT_ATOMS: atom_id res chain seq x y z
N MET A 1 -22.37 14.58 -0.37
CA MET A 1 -20.96 14.21 -0.20
C MET A 1 -20.61 13.19 -1.27
N ARG A 2 -19.66 13.49 -2.16
CA ARG A 2 -19.12 12.50 -3.10
C ARG A 2 -18.05 11.73 -2.33
N THR A 3 -18.35 10.50 -1.94
CA THR A 3 -17.35 9.60 -1.37
C THR A 3 -16.50 9.13 -2.53
N ASN A 4 -15.29 9.68 -2.68
CA ASN A 4 -14.31 9.13 -3.62
C ASN A 4 -13.81 7.82 -3.01
N VAL A 5 -14.49 6.72 -3.35
CA VAL A 5 -14.10 5.38 -2.94
C VAL A 5 -12.97 4.96 -3.87
N SER A 6 -11.72 5.08 -3.40
CA SER A 6 -10.57 4.49 -4.09
C SER A 6 -10.44 3.05 -3.63
N VAL A 7 -10.41 2.11 -4.57
CA VAL A 7 -10.15 0.72 -4.26
C VAL A 7 -8.64 0.54 -4.05
N LEU A 8 -8.23 0.00 -2.90
CA LEU A 8 -6.80 -0.16 -2.57
C LEU A 8 -6.04 -1.00 -3.61
N SER A 9 -6.73 -1.89 -4.32
CA SER A 9 -6.16 -2.73 -5.39
C SER A 9 -5.83 -1.95 -6.68
N GLU A 10 -6.40 -0.77 -6.88
CA GLU A 10 -6.13 0.08 -8.05
C GLU A 10 -5.01 1.10 -7.79
N ILE A 11 -4.49 1.16 -6.56
CA ILE A 11 -3.46 2.12 -6.17
C ILE A 11 -2.08 1.49 -6.39
N ALA A 12 -1.23 2.21 -7.10
CA ALA A 12 0.18 1.90 -7.26
C ALA A 12 1.06 3.08 -6.83
N ILE A 13 2.25 2.77 -6.35
CA ILE A 13 3.30 3.71 -5.96
C ILE A 13 4.30 3.80 -7.10
N TYR A 14 4.54 5.01 -7.57
CA TYR A 14 5.55 5.24 -8.61
C TYR A 14 6.95 5.03 -8.03
N THR A 15 7.75 4.26 -8.74
CA THR A 15 9.18 4.07 -8.50
C THR A 15 9.97 4.64 -9.68
N LEU A 16 11.30 4.70 -9.53
CA LEU A 16 12.18 5.20 -10.58
C LEU A 16 12.12 4.37 -11.88
N GLU A 17 11.73 3.10 -11.79
CA GLU A 17 11.72 2.15 -12.91
C GLU A 17 10.31 1.78 -13.34
N GLU A 18 9.43 1.49 -12.38
CA GLU A 18 8.08 0.98 -12.63
C GLU A 18 7.05 1.42 -11.56
N GLU A 19 5.78 1.05 -11.76
CA GLU A 19 4.73 1.27 -10.75
C GLU A 19 4.55 0.01 -9.90
N VAL A 20 4.76 0.14 -8.59
CA VAL A 20 4.64 -0.96 -7.64
C VAL A 20 3.25 -0.92 -7.00
N PRO A 21 2.45 -1.99 -7.11
CA PRO A 21 1.11 -2.00 -6.54
C PRO A 21 1.16 -1.92 -5.01
N LEU A 22 0.18 -1.23 -4.40
CA LEU A 22 0.15 -0.97 -2.95
C LEU A 22 0.25 -2.25 -2.11
N ARG A 23 -0.29 -3.37 -2.61
CA ARG A 23 -0.19 -4.70 -1.97
C ARG A 23 1.27 -5.13 -1.74
N GLU A 24 2.13 -4.91 -2.72
CA GLU A 24 3.54 -5.29 -2.62
C GLU A 24 4.27 -4.38 -1.64
N VAL A 25 3.91 -3.10 -1.62
CA VAL A 25 4.41 -2.15 -0.61
C VAL A 25 4.01 -2.62 0.79
N PHE A 26 2.76 -3.03 1.02
CA PHE A 26 2.33 -3.59 2.30
C PHE A 26 3.07 -4.88 2.67
N SER A 27 3.35 -5.75 1.72
CA SER A 27 4.16 -6.96 1.95
C SER A 27 5.60 -6.62 2.35
N LYS A 28 6.22 -5.60 1.73
CA LYS A 28 7.54 -5.09 2.12
C LYS A 28 7.52 -4.48 3.52
N ILE A 29 6.51 -3.67 3.84
CA ILE A 29 6.31 -3.10 5.19
C ILE A 29 6.22 -4.24 6.22
N GLN A 30 5.37 -5.23 5.94
CA GLN A 30 5.19 -6.37 6.83
C GLN A 30 6.48 -7.15 7.06
N THR A 31 7.26 -7.36 6.00
CA THR A 31 8.55 -8.06 6.08
C THR A 31 9.54 -7.28 6.96
N LYS A 32 9.58 -5.94 6.81
CA LYS A 32 10.41 -5.05 7.64
C LYS A 32 10.00 -5.10 9.11
N GLU A 33 8.71 -5.04 9.40
CA GLU A 33 8.16 -5.03 10.77
C GLU A 33 7.93 -6.43 11.35
N ASN A 34 8.38 -7.50 10.69
CA ASN A 34 8.19 -8.90 11.12
C ASN A 34 6.73 -9.27 11.41
N GLY A 35 5.78 -8.77 10.61
CA GLY A 35 4.36 -9.04 10.82
C GLY A 35 3.64 -8.07 11.75
N GLU A 36 4.34 -7.09 12.31
CA GLU A 36 3.74 -6.09 13.22
C GLU A 36 3.27 -4.82 12.49
N LYS A 37 2.66 -3.91 13.28
CA LYS A 37 2.29 -2.56 12.83
C LYS A 37 3.53 -1.75 12.51
N THR A 38 3.38 -0.69 11.71
CA THR A 38 4.51 0.19 11.40
C THR A 38 5.07 0.83 12.67
N SER A 39 6.40 0.84 12.80
CA SER A 39 7.14 1.55 13.84
C SER A 39 6.86 3.06 13.85
N VAL A 40 6.45 3.62 12.70
CA VAL A 40 6.01 5.01 12.55
C VAL A 40 4.48 5.14 12.55
N LYS A 41 3.97 6.31 12.93
CA LYS A 41 2.55 6.67 12.87
C LYS A 41 2.30 7.60 11.69
N HIS A 42 1.13 7.51 11.06
CA HIS A 42 0.69 8.41 9.99
C HIS A 42 0.64 9.92 10.36
N LYS A 43 0.86 10.27 11.64
CA LYS A 43 0.93 11.64 12.16
C LYS A 43 2.36 12.09 12.50
N ASP A 44 3.37 11.23 12.32
CA ASP A 44 4.76 11.62 12.48
C ASP A 44 5.16 12.69 11.44
N ASP A 45 6.31 13.32 11.69
CA ASP A 45 6.91 14.31 10.81
C ASP A 45 7.16 13.78 9.40
N LYS A 46 7.05 14.68 8.42
CA LYS A 46 7.29 14.39 6.99
C LYS A 46 8.61 13.63 6.78
N LEU A 47 9.70 14.14 7.36
CA LEU A 47 11.03 13.54 7.23
C LEU A 47 11.05 12.10 7.73
N LYS A 48 10.50 11.84 8.92
CA LYS A 48 10.46 10.52 9.53
C LYS A 48 9.66 9.51 8.71
N LEU A 49 8.58 9.98 8.06
CA LEU A 49 7.77 9.16 7.15
C LEU A 49 8.51 8.85 5.86
N GLU A 50 9.19 9.83 5.28
CA GLU A 50 10.01 9.67 4.07
C GLU A 50 11.19 8.72 4.33
N GLU A 51 11.89 8.88 5.45
CA GLU A 51 12.97 7.97 5.88
C GLU A 51 12.46 6.53 6.02
N TYR A 52 11.34 6.35 6.72
CA TYR A 52 10.73 5.02 6.88
C TYR A 52 10.33 4.40 5.54
N PHE A 53 9.72 5.20 4.66
CA PHE A 53 9.28 4.74 3.36
C PHE A 53 10.46 4.38 2.44
N PHE A 54 11.55 5.15 2.54
CA PHE A 54 12.80 4.86 1.84
C PHE A 54 13.43 3.55 2.30
N GLU A 55 13.36 3.22 3.60
CA GLU A 55 13.84 1.91 4.07
C GLU A 55 12.99 0.73 3.56
N VAL A 56 11.70 0.94 3.31
CA VAL A 56 10.79 -0.08 2.78
C VAL A 56 10.94 -0.20 1.27
N LEU A 57 11.04 0.93 0.57
CA LEU A 57 11.04 1.01 -0.88
C LEU A 57 12.04 2.10 -1.32
N PRO A 58 13.36 1.82 -1.33
CA PRO A 58 14.40 2.84 -1.56
C PRO A 58 14.41 3.43 -2.97
N ASN A 59 13.69 2.80 -3.90
CA ASN A 59 13.58 3.21 -5.30
C ASN A 59 12.29 3.99 -5.61
N TYR A 60 11.58 4.49 -4.61
CA TYR A 60 10.34 5.23 -4.84
C TYR A 60 10.62 6.59 -5.50
N ASP A 61 9.69 7.07 -6.33
CA ASP A 61 9.82 8.36 -7.02
C ASP A 61 9.41 9.49 -6.05
N GLU A 62 10.38 10.19 -5.47
CA GLU A 62 10.17 11.29 -4.52
C GLU A 62 9.46 12.50 -5.12
N ASP A 63 9.52 12.69 -6.44
CA ASP A 63 8.83 13.78 -7.14
C ASP A 63 7.34 13.49 -7.33
N ARG A 64 6.97 12.21 -7.42
CA ARG A 64 5.57 11.76 -7.61
C ARG A 64 4.89 11.30 -6.33
N VAL A 65 5.64 10.75 -5.39
CA VAL A 65 5.11 10.19 -4.14
C VAL A 65 5.26 11.23 -3.04
N TYR A 66 4.16 11.93 -2.74
CA TYR A 66 4.18 12.95 -1.71
C TYR A 66 4.13 12.32 -0.31
N ALA A 67 4.64 13.05 0.69
CA ALA A 67 4.50 12.66 2.09
C ALA A 67 3.05 12.38 2.52
N SER A 68 2.07 13.04 1.90
CA SER A 68 0.65 12.77 2.13
C SER A 68 0.22 11.38 1.69
N ASP A 69 0.82 10.84 0.63
CA ASP A 69 0.52 9.50 0.14
C ASP A 69 1.18 8.45 1.02
N ILE A 70 2.43 8.68 1.45
CA ILE A 70 3.11 7.87 2.47
C ILE A 70 2.28 7.79 3.76
N LYS A 71 1.71 8.93 4.21
CA LYS A 71 0.79 8.96 5.37
C LYS A 71 -0.41 8.05 5.17
N LYS A 72 -1.03 8.08 3.99
CA LYS A 72 -2.18 7.21 3.67
C LYS A 72 -1.78 5.75 3.65
N VAL A 73 -0.65 5.40 3.03
CA VAL A 73 -0.13 4.02 3.00
C VAL A 73 0.04 3.49 4.42
N ILE A 74 0.72 4.22 5.29
CA ILE A 74 0.93 3.83 6.69
C ILE A 74 -0.39 3.74 7.45
N GLN A 75 -1.33 4.67 7.22
CA GLN A 75 -2.65 4.63 7.84
C GLN A 75 -3.43 3.37 7.43
N TRP A 76 -3.46 3.06 6.13
CA TRP A 76 -4.15 1.88 5.61
C TRP A 76 -3.51 0.59 6.09
N TYR A 77 -2.18 0.47 6.05
CA TYR A 77 -1.48 -0.70 6.55
C TYR A 77 -1.83 -0.97 8.02
N ASN A 78 -1.73 0.05 8.87
CA ASN A 78 -2.05 -0.08 10.29
C ASN A 78 -3.52 -0.43 10.54
N LEU A 79 -4.43 0.11 9.72
CA LEU A 79 -5.85 -0.21 9.80
C LEU A 79 -6.10 -1.67 9.40
N LEU A 80 -5.54 -2.13 8.27
CA LEU A 80 -5.65 -3.51 7.81
C LEU A 80 -5.10 -4.48 8.88
N HIS A 81 -3.94 -4.15 9.46
CA HIS A 81 -3.36 -4.92 10.56
C HIS A 81 -4.27 -4.96 11.80
N ASP A 82 -4.89 -3.83 12.19
CA ASP A 82 -5.83 -3.76 13.32
C ASP A 82 -7.07 -4.64 13.11
N HIS A 83 -7.49 -4.78 11.85
CA HIS A 83 -8.57 -5.67 11.43
C HIS A 83 -8.14 -7.13 11.24
N GLY A 84 -6.88 -7.47 11.52
CA GLY A 84 -6.33 -8.83 11.33
C GLY A 84 -6.06 -9.20 9.87
N ILE A 85 -6.07 -8.23 8.96
CA ILE A 85 -5.74 -8.42 7.55
C ILE A 85 -4.23 -8.21 7.40
N THR A 86 -3.50 -9.32 7.50
CA THR A 86 -2.05 -9.35 7.35
C THR A 86 -1.61 -10.15 6.13
N ASP A 87 -2.52 -10.75 5.37
CA ASP A 87 -2.15 -11.46 4.14
C ASP A 87 -2.26 -10.49 2.96
N PHE A 88 -1.11 -9.95 2.54
CA PHE A 88 -0.98 -9.08 1.36
C PHE A 88 -0.40 -9.82 0.16
N SER A 89 -0.40 -11.16 0.20
CA SER A 89 0.02 -11.99 -0.92
C SER A 89 -0.96 -11.82 -2.09
N GLU A 90 -0.52 -12.18 -3.31
CA GLU A 90 -1.41 -12.14 -4.47
C GLU A 90 -2.71 -12.87 -4.14
N PRO A 91 -3.88 -12.30 -4.51
CA PRO A 91 -5.10 -13.07 -4.45
C PRO A 91 -4.84 -14.33 -5.28
N LYS A 92 -4.84 -15.50 -4.63
CA LYS A 92 -4.98 -16.75 -5.37
C LYS A 92 -6.25 -16.58 -6.17
N GLU A 93 -6.10 -16.47 -7.49
CA GLU A 93 -7.16 -16.36 -8.47
C GLU A 93 -8.26 -17.37 -8.12
N ASN A 94 -9.30 -16.94 -7.40
CA ASN A 94 -10.57 -17.64 -7.47
C ASN A 94 -11.18 -17.16 -8.78
N LYS A 95 -10.86 -17.94 -9.81
CA LYS A 95 -11.43 -17.90 -11.14
C LYS A 95 -12.91 -18.26 -11.04
N GLU A 96 -13.73 -17.38 -10.46
CA GLU A 96 -15.17 -17.49 -10.58
C GLU A 96 -15.57 -16.78 -11.88
N THR A 97 -15.69 -17.62 -12.89
CA THR A 97 -16.43 -17.46 -14.13
C THR A 97 -17.60 -16.49 -14.01
N GLU A 98 -17.59 -15.41 -14.80
CA GLU A 98 -18.82 -14.77 -15.24
C GLU A 98 -18.84 -14.76 -16.78
N GLU A 99 -19.49 -15.81 -17.29
CA GLU A 99 -19.91 -16.01 -18.66
C GLU A 99 -21.24 -15.28 -18.87
N SER A 100 -21.30 -14.34 -19.83
CA SER A 100 -22.46 -13.91 -20.65
C SER A 100 -22.16 -12.51 -21.21
N ALA A 101 -22.44 -12.13 -22.46
CA ALA A 101 -23.32 -12.69 -23.46
C ALA A 101 -22.77 -12.35 -24.86
N ALA A 102 -22.81 -13.34 -25.76
CA ALA A 102 -22.94 -13.08 -27.18
C ALA A 102 -24.43 -12.93 -27.49
N GLU A 103 -24.79 -11.82 -28.13
CA GLU A 103 -25.92 -11.76 -29.06
C GLU A 103 -25.38 -11.28 -30.41
#